data_AF-A0AAV5PPP4-F1
#
_entry.id   AF-A0AAV5PPP4-F1
#
_cell.length_a   1.000
_cell.length_b   1.000
_cell.length_c   1.000
_cell.angle_alpha   90.00
_cell.angle_beta   90.00
_cell.angle_gamma   90.00
#
_symmetry.space_group_name_H-M   'P 1'
#
loop_
_entity.id
_entity.type
_entity.pdbx_description
1 polymer ?
#
loop_
_entity_poly.entity_id
_entity_poly.type
_entity_poly.pdbx_seq_one_letter_code
_entity_poly.pdbx_strand_id
1 'polypeptide(L)'
;MIVIVMGLIALGGTTFGLAEETMAFYPMPIPVFLEAGYDTMTVVATIFLGTTLGTLGSTINPFSTVIASNTAGVNFARALPLRIIMLLVSLGAGMLYTIIYAEKVRKDPSKSLVYDQYEENKKKFLAFDSQADKGDFTWRQKLTLLTFVAGFLVMIWGVQSQGWYFTKIAVVFLAVSYLLFLVSGLSEHRFMESFVSGAADLLGVALTVGLARAVSRKPHQRHDHVLLQQADHRHEQAGFRLGPLLDLHRPTGGRATSA
;
A
#
# COMPACT_ATOMS: atom_id res chain seq x y z
N MET A 1 -15.81 -19.23 2.85
CA MET A 1 -14.61 -18.72 3.56
C MET A 1 -13.76 -17.80 2.69
N ILE A 2 -13.24 -18.26 1.54
CA ILE A 2 -12.43 -17.42 0.61
C ILE A 2 -13.06 -16.06 0.32
N VAL A 3 -14.34 -16.03 -0.08
CA VAL A 3 -15.06 -14.78 -0.40
C VAL A 3 -15.11 -13.82 0.79
N ILE A 4 -15.36 -14.34 2.00
CA ILE A 4 -15.47 -13.53 3.22
C ILE A 4 -14.10 -12.95 3.59
N VAL A 5 -13.08 -13.81 3.67
CA VAL A 5 -11.73 -13.39 4.06
C VAL A 5 -11.15 -12.44 3.02
N MET A 6 -11.18 -12.79 1.73
CA MET A 6 -10.68 -11.93 0.66
C MET A 6 -11.44 -10.59 0.61
N GLY A 7 -12.77 -10.60 0.81
CA GLY A 7 -13.58 -9.39 0.85
C GLY A 7 -13.20 -8.47 2.02
N LEU A 8 -13.05 -9.01 3.23
CA LEU A 8 -12.64 -8.24 4.41
C LEU A 8 -11.22 -7.67 4.26
N ILE A 9 -10.29 -8.47 3.74
CA ILE A 9 -8.93 -8.03 3.47
C ILE A 9 -8.90 -6.96 2.37
N ALA A 10 -9.71 -7.11 1.32
CA ALA A 10 -9.85 -6.11 0.27
C ALA A 10 -10.42 -4.78 0.79
N LEU A 11 -11.36 -4.82 1.75
CA LEU A 11 -11.85 -3.62 2.45
C LEU A 11 -10.71 -2.91 3.17
N GLY A 12 -9.83 -3.63 3.88
CA GLY A 12 -8.63 -3.05 4.48
C GLY A 12 -7.68 -2.45 3.43
N GLY A 13 -7.44 -3.16 2.34
CA GLY A 13 -6.62 -2.69 1.21
C GLY A 13 -7.14 -1.40 0.57
N THR A 14 -8.45 -1.32 0.28
CA THR A 14 -9.04 -0.15 -0.39
C THR A 14 -9.16 1.08 0.52
N THR A 15 -9.25 0.90 1.83
CA THR A 15 -9.50 1.99 2.79
C THR A 15 -8.22 2.55 3.41
N PHE A 16 -7.28 1.71 3.82
CA PHE A 16 -6.04 2.18 4.47
C PHE A 16 -4.78 1.45 3.99
N GLY A 17 -4.87 0.58 2.98
CA GLY A 17 -3.69 -0.04 2.37
C GLY A 17 -3.06 -1.13 3.23
N LEU A 18 -3.87 -2.09 3.66
CA LEU A 18 -3.49 -3.23 4.52
C LEU A 18 -2.52 -4.22 3.84
N ALA A 19 -1.30 -3.83 3.46
CA ALA A 19 -0.35 -4.75 2.82
C ALA A 19 0.60 -5.41 3.79
N GLU A 20 1.35 -4.62 4.54
CA GLU A 20 2.38 -5.10 5.44
C GLU A 20 1.79 -5.81 6.66
N GLU A 21 0.61 -5.38 7.12
CA GLU A 21 -0.05 -5.95 8.28
C GLU A 21 -0.59 -7.36 8.02
N THR A 22 -0.90 -7.70 6.76
CA THR A 22 -1.41 -9.03 6.38
C THR A 22 -0.47 -10.16 6.71
N MET A 23 0.84 -9.89 6.78
CA MET A 23 1.86 -10.89 7.08
C MET A 23 1.63 -11.55 8.45
N ALA A 24 1.19 -10.76 9.43
CA ALA A 24 0.87 -11.26 10.77
C ALA A 24 -0.45 -12.08 10.80
N PHE A 25 -1.33 -11.89 9.82
CA PHE A 25 -2.64 -12.55 9.79
C PHE A 25 -2.61 -13.93 9.11
N TYR A 26 -1.60 -14.29 8.32
CA TYR A 26 -1.57 -15.60 7.62
C TYR A 26 -1.74 -16.81 8.55
N PRO A 27 -1.07 -16.92 9.71
CA PRO A 27 -1.20 -18.09 10.57
C PRO A 27 -2.62 -18.32 11.11
N MET A 28 -3.45 -17.27 11.20
CA MET A 28 -4.77 -17.34 11.82
C MET A 28 -5.81 -18.13 10.98
N PRO A 29 -6.05 -17.85 9.69
CA PRO A 29 -6.97 -18.64 8.88
C PRO A 29 -6.39 -19.95 8.35
N ILE A 30 -5.06 -20.15 8.38
CA ILE A 30 -4.44 -21.38 7.83
C ILE A 30 -5.08 -22.66 8.38
N PRO A 31 -5.21 -22.86 9.71
CA PRO A 31 -5.80 -24.09 10.25
C PRO A 31 -7.20 -24.37 9.69
N VAL A 32 -8.06 -23.36 9.65
CA VAL A 32 -9.44 -23.47 9.16
C VAL A 32 -9.48 -23.84 7.66
N PHE A 33 -8.57 -23.29 6.86
CA PHE A 33 -8.44 -23.64 5.43
C PHE A 33 -7.93 -25.07 5.22
N LEU A 34 -6.95 -25.50 6.02
CA LEU A 34 -6.41 -26.86 5.95
C LEU A 34 -7.46 -27.90 6.39
N GLU A 35 -8.25 -27.59 7.42
CA GLU A 35 -9.38 -28.44 7.84
C GLU A 35 -10.47 -28.53 6.76
N ALA A 36 -10.70 -27.45 6.02
CA ALA A 36 -11.61 -27.44 4.87
C ALA A 36 -11.05 -28.17 3.62
N GLY A 37 -9.85 -28.75 3.71
CA GLY A 37 -9.18 -29.49 2.64
C GLY A 37 -8.47 -28.62 1.61
N TYR A 38 -8.31 -27.33 1.88
CA TYR A 38 -7.49 -26.43 1.06
C TYR A 38 -6.01 -26.53 1.45
N ASP A 39 -5.13 -25.88 0.69
CA ASP A 39 -3.70 -25.77 1.01
C ASP A 39 -3.34 -24.38 1.58
N THR A 40 -2.12 -24.26 2.11
CA THR A 40 -1.57 -22.98 2.60
C THR A 40 -1.49 -21.93 1.49
N MET A 41 -1.23 -22.35 0.24
CA MET A 41 -1.18 -21.45 -0.91
C MET A 41 -2.53 -20.78 -1.19
N THR A 42 -3.65 -21.49 -0.97
CA THR A 42 -5.00 -20.89 -1.06
C THR A 42 -5.17 -19.76 -0.07
N VAL A 43 -4.64 -19.88 1.14
CA VAL A 43 -4.70 -18.83 2.17
C VAL A 43 -3.84 -17.64 1.74
N VAL A 44 -2.63 -17.92 1.27
CA VAL A 44 -1.72 -16.89 0.75
C VAL A 44 -2.38 -16.11 -0.37
N ALA A 45 -2.93 -16.80 -1.36
CA ALA A 45 -3.68 -16.20 -2.46
C ALA A 45 -4.88 -15.39 -1.96
N THR A 46 -5.65 -15.91 -1.00
CA THR A 46 -6.84 -15.24 -0.47
C THR A 46 -6.50 -13.88 0.14
N ILE A 47 -5.46 -13.82 0.96
CA ILE A 47 -5.08 -12.59 1.68
C ILE A 47 -4.27 -11.65 0.76
N PHE A 48 -3.27 -12.18 0.04
CA PHE A 48 -2.40 -11.37 -0.81
C PHE A 48 -3.16 -10.75 -1.99
N LEU A 49 -4.00 -11.53 -2.68
CA LEU A 49 -4.82 -11.00 -3.77
C LEU A 49 -5.89 -10.06 -3.22
N GLY A 50 -6.55 -10.39 -2.11
CA GLY A 50 -7.54 -9.50 -1.50
C GLY A 50 -6.96 -8.11 -1.25
N THR A 51 -5.79 -8.05 -0.66
CA THR A 51 -5.07 -6.81 -0.38
C THR A 51 -4.70 -6.06 -1.64
N THR A 52 -4.02 -6.75 -2.57
CA THR A 52 -3.48 -6.12 -3.78
C THR A 52 -4.60 -5.59 -4.67
N LEU A 53 -5.68 -6.36 -4.83
CA LEU A 53 -6.86 -5.96 -5.60
C LEU A 53 -7.65 -4.85 -4.88
N GLY A 54 -7.72 -4.90 -3.55
CA GLY A 54 -8.25 -3.82 -2.72
C GLY A 54 -7.52 -2.50 -2.95
N THR A 55 -6.19 -2.54 -2.96
CA THR A 55 -5.33 -1.37 -3.22
C THR A 55 -5.41 -0.92 -4.68
N LEU A 56 -5.56 -1.84 -5.64
CA LEU A 56 -5.77 -1.51 -7.06
C LEU A 56 -7.06 -0.70 -7.25
N GLY A 57 -8.16 -1.15 -6.65
CA GLY A 57 -9.46 -0.47 -6.63
C GLY A 57 -9.61 0.51 -5.46
N SER A 58 -8.51 1.14 -5.01
CA SER A 58 -8.48 1.93 -3.78
C SER A 58 -9.47 3.11 -3.81
N THR A 59 -10.27 3.23 -2.75
CA THR A 59 -11.36 4.20 -2.62
C THR A 59 -10.90 5.45 -1.88
N ILE A 60 -10.49 5.28 -0.62
CA ILE A 60 -10.13 6.36 0.31
C ILE A 60 -8.75 6.17 0.96
N ASN A 61 -7.90 5.31 0.40
CA ASN A 61 -6.57 5.04 0.95
C ASN A 61 -5.73 6.34 1.07
N PRO A 62 -5.37 6.75 2.31
CA PRO A 62 -4.64 7.98 2.56
C PRO A 62 -3.20 7.91 2.04
N PHE A 63 -2.60 6.72 1.95
CA PHE A 63 -1.20 6.53 1.57
C PHE A 63 -0.97 6.52 0.06
N SER A 64 -2.02 6.27 -0.73
CA SER A 64 -1.95 6.21 -2.19
C SER A 64 -2.91 7.20 -2.85
N THR A 65 -4.19 6.84 -2.88
CA THR A 65 -5.23 7.53 -3.66
C THR A 65 -5.42 8.97 -3.26
N VAL A 66 -5.48 9.28 -1.96
CA VAL A 66 -5.70 10.64 -1.47
C VAL A 66 -4.47 11.51 -1.73
N ILE A 67 -3.29 11.02 -1.35
CA ILE A 67 -2.01 11.69 -1.60
C ILE A 67 -1.80 11.99 -3.08
N ALA A 68 -2.06 11.02 -3.96
CA ALA A 68 -1.94 11.20 -5.41
C ALA A 68 -2.93 12.25 -5.93
N SER A 69 -4.18 12.22 -5.45
CA SER A 69 -5.22 13.17 -5.86
C SER A 69 -4.89 14.59 -5.39
N ASN A 70 -4.43 14.75 -4.14
CA ASN A 70 -3.99 16.03 -3.57
C ASN A 70 -2.78 16.58 -4.34
N THR A 71 -1.83 15.72 -4.71
CA THR A 71 -0.65 16.12 -5.50
C THR A 71 -1.04 16.55 -6.91
N ALA A 72 -2.02 15.89 -7.53
CA ALA A 72 -2.54 16.24 -8.84
C ALA A 72 -3.55 17.41 -8.83
N GLY A 73 -3.90 17.96 -7.67
CA GLY A 73 -4.88 19.04 -7.54
C GLY A 73 -6.31 18.64 -7.92
N VAL A 74 -6.63 17.34 -7.91
CA VAL A 74 -7.95 16.82 -8.25
C VAL A 74 -8.67 16.30 -7.02
N ASN A 75 -10.00 16.44 -7.00
CA ASN A 75 -10.81 15.88 -5.91
C ASN A 75 -10.84 14.35 -6.04
N PHE A 76 -10.36 13.64 -5.01
CA PHE A 76 -10.31 12.18 -4.99
C PHE A 76 -11.69 11.53 -5.18
N ALA A 77 -12.78 12.18 -4.73
CA ALA A 77 -14.13 11.66 -4.80
C ALA A 77 -14.69 11.63 -6.24
N ARG A 78 -14.15 12.44 -7.16
CA ARG A 78 -14.62 12.46 -8.56
C ARG A 78 -14.43 11.12 -9.27
N ALA A 79 -13.36 10.40 -8.95
CA ALA A 79 -13.07 9.09 -9.55
C ALA A 79 -13.64 7.90 -8.74
N LEU A 80 -14.40 8.16 -7.68
CA LEU A 80 -14.88 7.12 -6.77
C LEU A 80 -15.79 6.09 -7.45
N PRO A 81 -16.76 6.47 -8.31
CA PRO A 81 -17.60 5.48 -9.00
C PRO A 81 -16.78 4.51 -9.87
N LEU A 82 -15.82 5.04 -10.63
CA LEU A 82 -14.94 4.22 -11.47
C LEU A 82 -14.09 3.25 -10.62
N ARG A 83 -13.54 3.73 -9.49
CA ARG A 83 -12.76 2.91 -8.57
C ARG A 83 -13.58 1.79 -7.94
N ILE A 84 -14.83 2.06 -7.57
CA ILE A 84 -15.74 1.03 -7.04
C ILE A 84 -15.99 -0.04 -8.11
N ILE A 85 -16.24 0.34 -9.37
CA ILE A 85 -16.43 -0.62 -10.46
C ILE A 85 -15.15 -1.46 -10.65
N MET A 86 -13.98 -0.81 -10.73
CA MET A 86 -12.70 -1.51 -10.86
C MET A 86 -12.44 -2.45 -9.68
N LEU A 87 -12.75 -2.01 -8.45
CA LEU A 87 -12.63 -2.83 -7.25
C LEU A 87 -13.51 -4.07 -7.35
N LEU A 88 -14.80 -3.92 -7.66
CA LEU A 88 -15.73 -5.05 -7.74
C LEU A 88 -15.35 -6.04 -8.84
N VAL A 89 -14.96 -5.54 -10.02
CA VAL A 89 -14.55 -6.39 -11.15
C VAL A 89 -13.27 -7.15 -10.84
N SER A 90 -12.24 -6.45 -10.36
CA SER A 90 -10.93 -7.05 -10.06
C SER A 90 -11.02 -8.01 -8.87
N LEU A 91 -11.74 -7.64 -7.82
CA LEU A 91 -12.00 -8.49 -6.66
C LEU A 91 -12.80 -9.73 -7.04
N GLY A 92 -13.85 -9.59 -7.85
CA GLY A 92 -14.64 -10.71 -8.35
C GLY A 92 -13.80 -11.70 -9.17
N ALA A 93 -12.94 -11.19 -10.06
CA ALA A 93 -12.01 -12.01 -10.83
C ALA A 93 -11.00 -12.75 -9.92
N GLY A 94 -10.44 -12.05 -8.93
CA GLY A 94 -9.51 -12.64 -7.95
C GLY A 94 -10.15 -13.72 -7.08
N MET A 95 -11.39 -13.50 -6.64
CA MET A 95 -12.18 -14.49 -5.90
C MET A 95 -12.42 -15.72 -6.76
N LEU A 96 -12.88 -15.54 -8.00
CA LEU A 96 -13.15 -16.65 -8.91
C LEU A 96 -11.88 -17.47 -9.19
N TYR A 97 -10.77 -16.80 -9.49
CA TYR A 97 -9.47 -17.45 -9.71
C TYR A 97 -9.05 -18.29 -8.50
N THR A 98 -9.15 -17.72 -7.29
CA THR A 98 -8.76 -18.39 -6.05
C THR A 98 -9.68 -19.56 -5.74
N ILE A 99 -11.00 -19.42 -5.94
CA ILE A 99 -11.96 -20.50 -5.76
C ILE A 99 -11.69 -21.66 -6.73
N ILE A 100 -11.42 -21.36 -8.00
CA ILE A 100 -11.10 -22.38 -9.01
C ILE A 100 -9.84 -23.14 -8.60
N TYR A 101 -8.80 -22.45 -8.13
CA TYR A 101 -7.58 -23.10 -7.63
C TYR A 101 -7.88 -23.95 -6.39
N ALA A 102 -8.52 -23.37 -5.39
CA ALA A 102 -8.83 -24.03 -4.13
C ALA A 102 -9.67 -25.30 -4.32
N GLU A 103 -10.67 -25.27 -5.21
CA GLU A 103 -11.50 -26.43 -5.53
C GLU A 103 -10.74 -27.53 -6.29
N LYS A 104 -9.72 -27.17 -7.09
CA LYS A 104 -8.83 -28.17 -7.72
C LYS A 104 -8.03 -28.90 -6.65
N VAL A 105 -7.42 -28.15 -5.72
CA VAL A 105 -6.63 -28.72 -4.62
C VAL A 105 -7.49 -29.54 -3.67
N ARG A 106 -8.70 -29.08 -3.34
CA ARG A 106 -9.62 -29.81 -2.45
C ARG A 106 -10.03 -31.16 -3.03
N LYS A 107 -10.20 -31.25 -4.35
CA LYS A 107 -10.57 -32.50 -5.05
C LYS A 107 -9.38 -33.43 -5.26
N ASP A 108 -8.21 -32.86 -5.56
CA ASP A 108 -6.97 -33.58 -5.81
C ASP A 108 -5.79 -32.81 -5.20
N PRO A 109 -5.33 -33.21 -4.00
CA PRO A 109 -4.23 -32.54 -3.31
C PRO A 109 -2.94 -32.47 -4.14
N SER A 110 -2.71 -33.41 -5.08
CA SER A 110 -1.53 -33.42 -5.95
C SER A 110 -1.45 -32.22 -6.89
N LYS A 111 -2.56 -31.49 -7.07
CA LYS A 111 -2.63 -30.25 -7.85
C LYS A 111 -2.20 -29.00 -7.07
N SER A 112 -1.88 -29.13 -5.78
CA SER A 112 -1.33 -28.03 -4.99
C SER A 112 0.04 -27.62 -5.53
N LEU A 113 0.27 -26.31 -5.63
CA LEU A 113 1.59 -25.75 -5.95
C LEU A 113 2.63 -26.02 -4.85
N VAL A 114 2.17 -26.36 -3.65
CA VAL A 114 2.99 -26.66 -2.48
C VAL A 114 2.76 -28.09 -1.99
N TYR A 115 2.48 -29.01 -2.93
CA TYR A 115 2.19 -30.40 -2.63
C TYR A 115 3.29 -31.08 -1.79
N ASP A 116 4.56 -30.84 -2.12
CA ASP A 116 5.71 -31.41 -1.41
C ASP A 116 5.73 -31.03 0.08
N GLN A 117 5.14 -29.88 0.43
CA GLN A 117 5.07 -29.36 1.80
C GLN A 117 3.69 -29.57 2.43
N TYR A 118 2.75 -30.22 1.73
CA TYR A 118 1.35 -30.29 2.15
C TYR A 118 1.19 -30.95 3.53
N GLU A 119 1.79 -32.11 3.72
CA GLU A 119 1.73 -32.85 4.99
C GLU A 119 2.51 -32.16 6.12
N GLU A 120 3.65 -31.54 5.81
CA GLU A 120 4.42 -30.77 6.79
C GLU A 120 3.63 -29.55 7.27
N ASN A 121 3.06 -28.79 6.33
CA ASN A 121 2.22 -27.63 6.61
C ASN A 121 1.00 -28.03 7.45
N LYS A 122 0.36 -29.15 7.12
CA LYS A 122 -0.77 -29.68 7.87
C LYS A 122 -0.41 -29.97 9.32
N LYS A 123 0.71 -30.66 9.56
CA LYS A 123 1.18 -30.94 10.93
C LYS A 123 1.56 -29.66 11.68
N LYS A 124 2.31 -28.76 11.04
CA LYS A 124 2.82 -27.53 11.66
C LYS A 124 1.70 -26.59 12.10
N PHE A 125 0.73 -26.33 11.22
CA PHE A 125 -0.30 -25.32 11.48
C PHE A 125 -1.51 -25.86 12.25
N LEU A 126 -1.84 -27.15 12.13
CA LEU A 126 -2.90 -27.73 12.99
C LEU A 126 -2.42 -27.90 14.44
N ALA A 127 -1.12 -28.15 14.67
CA ALA A 127 -0.56 -28.15 16.02
C ALA A 127 -0.56 -26.74 16.66
N PHE A 128 -0.52 -25.68 15.85
CA PHE A 128 -0.55 -24.29 16.30
C PHE A 128 -1.89 -23.92 16.96
N ASP A 129 -3.02 -24.45 16.45
CA ASP A 129 -4.35 -24.24 17.03
C ASP A 129 -4.48 -24.84 18.44
N SER A 130 -3.71 -25.89 18.73
CA SER A 130 -3.66 -26.53 20.05
C SER A 130 -2.83 -25.73 21.08
N GLN A 131 -2.01 -24.77 20.63
CA GLN A 131 -1.18 -23.92 21.49
C GLN A 131 -1.66 -22.46 21.56
N ALA A 132 -2.72 -22.09 20.84
CA ALA A 132 -3.35 -20.78 20.95
C ALA A 132 -4.02 -20.65 22.33
N ASP A 133 -3.24 -20.20 23.30
CA ASP A 133 -3.69 -19.92 24.65
C ASP A 133 -4.88 -18.96 24.59
N LYS A 134 -6.08 -19.43 24.96
CA LYS A 134 -7.32 -18.65 24.99
C LYS A 134 -7.31 -17.69 26.20
N GLY A 135 -6.22 -16.97 26.39
CA GLY A 135 -6.12 -15.94 27.42
C GLY A 135 -7.04 -14.77 27.08
N ASP A 136 -7.82 -14.33 28.07
CA ASP A 136 -8.66 -13.14 27.92
C ASP A 136 -7.82 -11.90 27.59
N PHE A 137 -8.34 -11.05 26.69
CA PHE A 137 -7.72 -9.76 26.39
C PHE A 137 -7.58 -8.92 27.67
N THR A 138 -6.34 -8.69 28.09
CA THR A 138 -6.04 -7.82 29.23
C THR A 138 -6.50 -6.39 28.94
N TRP A 139 -6.84 -5.63 29.98
CA TRP A 139 -7.27 -4.24 29.81
C TRP A 139 -6.20 -3.38 29.13
N ARG A 140 -4.90 -3.68 29.36
CA ARG A 140 -3.77 -3.02 28.70
C ARG A 140 -3.74 -3.31 27.20
N GLN A 141 -3.94 -4.56 26.77
CA GLN A 141 -4.03 -4.89 25.35
C GLN A 141 -5.20 -4.17 24.65
N LYS A 142 -6.35 -4.04 25.33
CA LYS A 142 -7.50 -3.27 24.82
C LYS A 142 -7.15 -1.78 24.64
N LEU A 143 -6.45 -1.18 25.60
CA LEU A 143 -6.01 0.20 25.46
C LEU A 143 -4.96 0.39 24.38
N THR A 144 -3.96 -0.50 24.29
CA THR A 144 -2.96 -0.50 23.22
C THR A 144 -3.63 -0.51 21.85
N LEU A 145 -4.63 -1.38 21.66
CA LEU A 145 -5.40 -1.45 20.42
C LEU A 145 -6.19 -0.17 20.16
N LEU A 146 -6.82 0.41 21.19
CA LEU A 146 -7.56 1.67 21.07
C LEU A 146 -6.65 2.84 20.67
N THR A 147 -5.48 2.96 21.29
CA THR A 147 -4.48 4.00 20.96
C THR A 147 -4.03 3.88 19.51
N PHE A 148 -3.79 2.66 19.04
CA PHE A 148 -3.41 2.41 17.65
C PHE A 148 -4.51 2.81 16.66
N VAL A 149 -5.76 2.37 16.90
CA VAL A 149 -6.92 2.73 16.07
C VAL A 149 -7.16 4.24 16.05
N ALA A 150 -7.09 4.90 17.20
CA ALA A 150 -7.22 6.35 17.30
C ALA A 150 -6.14 7.09 16.48
N GLY A 151 -4.89 6.62 16.55
CA GLY A 151 -3.79 7.12 15.72
C GLY A 151 -4.08 7.03 14.22
N PHE A 152 -4.61 5.89 13.77
CA PHE A 152 -5.03 5.69 12.38
C PHE A 152 -6.13 6.65 11.95
N LEU A 153 -7.17 6.85 12.77
CA LEU A 153 -8.26 7.77 12.45
C LEU A 153 -7.78 9.22 12.36
N VAL A 154 -6.90 9.66 13.27
CA VAL A 154 -6.28 10.99 13.23
C VAL A 154 -5.44 11.16 11.97
N MET A 155 -4.67 10.14 11.60
CA MET A 155 -3.88 10.15 10.37
C MET A 155 -4.76 10.27 9.13
N ILE A 156 -5.82 9.46 9.01
CA ILE A 156 -6.79 9.53 7.89
C ILE A 156 -7.40 10.94 7.80
N TRP A 157 -7.89 11.48 8.92
CA TRP A 157 -8.46 12.82 8.96
C TRP A 157 -7.44 13.90 8.55
N GLY A 158 -6.21 13.81 9.04
CA GLY A 158 -5.13 14.76 8.72
C GLY A 158 -4.77 14.76 7.23
N VAL A 159 -4.70 13.60 6.61
CA VAL A 159 -4.40 13.47 5.17
C VAL A 159 -5.57 13.96 4.31
N GLN A 160 -6.81 13.65 4.71
CA GLN A 160 -8.02 13.98 3.95
C GLN A 160 -8.42 15.47 4.04
N SER A 161 -8.33 16.07 5.23
CA SER A 161 -8.83 17.43 5.48
C SER A 161 -7.74 18.48 5.61
N GLN A 162 -6.60 18.12 6.22
CA GLN A 162 -5.56 19.09 6.63
C GLN A 162 -4.36 19.11 5.67
N GLY A 163 -4.43 18.35 4.58
CA GLY A 163 -3.37 18.26 3.57
C GLY A 163 -2.06 17.69 4.13
N TRP A 164 -2.14 16.81 5.13
CA TRP A 164 -0.94 16.21 5.73
C TRP A 164 -0.23 15.30 4.73
N TYR A 165 1.09 15.45 4.69
CA TYR A 165 2.00 14.65 3.87
C TYR A 165 3.01 13.92 4.76
N PHE A 166 4.07 13.37 4.16
CA PHE A 166 5.06 12.53 4.84
C PHE A 166 5.48 13.00 6.23
N THR A 167 5.94 14.25 6.37
CA THR A 167 6.46 14.75 7.66
C THR A 167 5.41 14.72 8.77
N LYS A 168 4.18 15.16 8.49
CA LYS A 168 3.11 15.20 9.50
C LYS A 168 2.60 13.79 9.83
N ILE A 169 2.51 12.91 8.84
CA ILE A 169 2.15 11.49 9.04
C ILE A 169 3.20 10.81 9.94
N ALA A 170 4.49 11.04 9.69
CA ALA A 170 5.56 10.47 10.52
C ALA A 170 5.48 10.93 11.98
N VAL A 171 5.16 12.20 12.22
CA VAL A 171 4.97 12.73 13.58
C VAL A 171 3.79 12.07 14.29
N VAL A 172 2.69 11.78 13.59
CA VAL A 172 1.54 11.06 14.17
C VAL A 172 1.94 9.65 14.61
N PHE A 173 2.61 8.89 13.75
CA PHE A 173 3.07 7.53 14.11
C PHE A 173 4.09 7.54 15.24
N LEU A 174 4.96 8.55 15.30
CA LEU A 174 5.88 8.73 16.42
C LEU A 174 5.15 9.05 17.73
N ALA A 175 4.15 9.94 17.68
CA ALA A 175 3.32 10.26 18.84
C ALA A 175 2.52 9.05 19.32
N VAL A 176 1.95 8.25 18.41
CA VAL A 176 1.27 7.00 18.74
C VAL A 176 2.22 6.02 19.39
N SER A 177 3.43 5.83 18.85
CA SER A 177 4.47 4.99 19.47
C SER A 177 4.77 5.42 20.91
N TYR A 178 4.93 6.72 21.14
CA TYR A 178 5.14 7.26 22.48
C TYR A 178 3.94 7.01 23.42
N LEU A 179 2.70 7.16 22.94
CA LEU A 179 1.52 6.83 23.74
C LEU A 179 1.41 5.33 24.05
N LEU A 180 1.80 4.46 23.10
CA LEU A 180 1.84 3.01 23.32
C LEU A 180 2.85 2.62 24.40
N PHE A 181 3.98 3.31 24.49
CA PHE A 181 4.93 3.12 25.60
C PHE A 181 4.24 3.33 26.96
N LEU A 182 3.51 4.43 27.12
CA LEU A 182 2.82 4.77 28.38
C LEU A 182 1.71 3.76 28.73
N VAL A 183 0.97 3.30 27.72
CA VAL A 183 -0.22 2.46 27.90
C VAL A 183 0.11 0.97 28.03
N SER A 184 1.15 0.51 27.34
CA SER A 184 1.54 -0.92 27.33
C SER A 184 2.02 -1.41 28.69
N GLY A 185 2.55 -0.51 29.53
CA GLY A 185 3.16 -0.86 30.82
C GLY A 185 4.38 -1.77 30.69
N LEU A 186 5.06 -1.71 29.54
CA LEU A 186 6.34 -2.34 29.30
C LEU A 186 7.48 -1.54 29.96
N SER A 187 8.52 -2.23 30.39
CA SER A 187 9.78 -1.58 30.78
C SER A 187 10.41 -0.85 29.59
N GLU A 188 11.04 0.30 29.82
CA GLU A 188 11.72 1.11 28.80
C GLU A 188 12.63 0.28 27.89
N HIS A 189 13.45 -0.60 28.48
CA HIS A 189 14.35 -1.47 27.72
C HIS A 189 13.62 -2.36 26.70
N ARG A 190 12.58 -3.08 27.15
CA ARG A 190 11.77 -3.95 26.27
C ARG A 190 11.01 -3.17 25.21
N PHE A 191 10.52 -1.97 25.54
CA PHE A 191 9.86 -1.12 24.55
C PHE A 191 10.84 -0.67 23.48
N MET A 192 12.04 -0.20 23.87
CA MET A 192 13.08 0.24 22.94
C MET A 192 13.54 -0.91 22.04
N GLU A 193 13.77 -2.10 22.60
CA GLU A 193 14.13 -3.30 21.85
C GLU A 193 13.05 -3.66 20.82
N SER A 194 11.78 -3.66 21.23
CA SER A 194 10.65 -3.93 20.32
C SER A 194 10.53 -2.89 19.21
N PHE A 195 10.71 -1.60 19.55
CA PHE A 195 10.65 -0.50 18.59
C PHE A 195 11.78 -0.57 17.56
N VAL A 196 13.02 -0.82 18.00
CA VAL A 196 14.19 -0.97 17.13
C VAL A 196 14.07 -2.21 16.25
N SER A 197 13.63 -3.34 16.81
CA SER A 197 13.40 -4.57 16.05
C SER A 197 12.37 -4.35 14.94
N GLY A 198 11.23 -3.74 15.26
CA GLY A 198 10.19 -3.46 14.26
C GLY A 198 10.64 -2.46 13.18
N ALA A 199 11.45 -1.46 13.55
CA ALA A 199 12.04 -0.55 12.58
C ALA A 199 13.06 -1.26 11.66
N ALA A 200 13.86 -2.18 12.21
CA ALA A 200 14.85 -2.94 11.46
C ALA A 200 14.22 -3.83 10.39
N ASP A 201 13.09 -4.47 10.69
CA ASP A 201 12.35 -5.32 9.74
C ASP A 201 11.89 -4.56 8.48
N LEU A 202 11.65 -3.25 8.59
CA LEU A 202 11.22 -2.40 7.47
C LEU A 202 12.38 -1.72 6.71
N LEU A 203 13.63 -1.82 7.20
CA LEU A 203 14.78 -1.17 6.56
C LEU A 203 15.02 -1.68 5.14
N GLY A 204 14.89 -2.99 4.92
CA GLY A 204 15.06 -3.58 3.58
C GLY A 204 14.08 -3.00 2.56
N VAL A 205 12.80 -2.90 2.94
CA VAL A 205 11.73 -2.31 2.11
C VAL A 205 12.01 -0.82 1.85
N ALA A 206 12.39 -0.06 2.88
CA ALA A 206 12.70 1.35 2.76
C ALA A 206 13.85 1.63 1.77
N LEU A 207 14.90 0.80 1.78
CA LEU A 207 16.02 0.92 0.86
C LEU A 207 15.60 0.60 -0.59
N THR A 208 14.80 -0.44 -0.82
CA THR A 208 14.29 -0.77 -2.16
C THR A 208 13.43 0.36 -2.72
N VAL A 209 12.54 0.94 -1.92
CA VAL A 209 11.70 2.09 -2.32
C VAL A 209 12.56 3.33 -2.60
N GLY A 210 13.57 3.58 -1.76
CA GLY A 210 14.52 4.69 -1.94
C GLY A 210 15.27 4.59 -3.26
N LEU A 211 15.77 3.39 -3.61
CA LEU A 211 16.44 3.14 -4.89
C LEU A 211 15.51 3.32 -6.08
N ALA A 212 14.28 2.77 -6.02
CA ALA A 212 13.29 2.93 -7.08
C ALA A 212 12.97 4.41 -7.36
N ARG A 213 12.86 5.24 -6.30
CA ARG A 213 12.68 6.69 -6.43
C ARG A 213 13.92 7.43 -6.92
N ALA A 214 15.11 6.94 -6.65
CA ALA A 214 16.35 7.54 -7.16
C ALA A 214 16.43 7.38 -8.68
N VAL A 215 16.11 6.19 -9.21
CA VAL A 215 16.11 5.90 -10.66
C VAL A 215 15.06 6.72 -11.40
N SER A 216 13.86 6.88 -10.84
CA SER A 216 12.79 7.67 -11.49
C SER A 216 13.09 9.17 -11.58
N ARG A 217 14.09 9.68 -10.82
CA ARG A 217 14.40 11.11 -10.76
C ARG A 217 15.24 11.64 -11.94
N LYS A 218 15.67 10.82 -12.91
CA LYS A 218 16.28 11.30 -14.17
C LYS A 218 16.24 10.23 -15.29
N PRO A 219 15.52 10.52 -16.40
CA PRO A 219 16.24 10.84 -17.64
C PRO A 219 15.68 12.04 -18.45
N HIS A 220 14.60 12.72 -18.03
CA HIS A 220 14.00 13.79 -18.84
C HIS A 220 14.84 15.07 -18.98
N GLN A 221 15.75 15.35 -18.03
CA GLN A 221 16.61 16.54 -18.15
C GLN A 221 17.82 16.37 -19.10
N ARG A 222 18.09 15.18 -19.63
CA ARG A 222 19.28 14.97 -20.48
C ARG A 222 18.95 14.86 -21.97
N HIS A 223 17.80 14.32 -22.35
CA HIS A 223 17.49 14.08 -23.75
C HIS A 223 16.89 15.32 -24.44
N ASP A 224 16.05 16.10 -23.76
CA ASP A 224 15.39 17.26 -24.39
C ASP A 224 16.39 18.37 -24.73
N HIS A 225 17.36 18.64 -23.85
CA HIS A 225 18.41 19.63 -24.12
C HIS A 225 19.39 19.17 -25.22
N VAL A 226 19.68 17.88 -25.32
CA VAL A 226 20.59 17.33 -26.35
C VAL A 226 19.88 17.30 -27.72
N LEU A 227 18.59 16.98 -27.76
CA LEU A 227 17.80 17.03 -29.00
C LEU A 227 17.59 18.46 -29.48
N LEU A 228 17.37 19.41 -28.56
CA LEU A 228 17.29 20.83 -28.90
C LEU A 228 18.63 21.37 -29.38
N GLN A 229 19.75 21.05 -28.74
CA GLN A 229 21.08 21.45 -29.22
C GLN A 229 21.47 20.79 -30.55
N GLN A 230 21.09 19.53 -30.77
CA GLN A 230 21.32 18.85 -32.04
C GLN A 230 20.40 19.37 -33.15
N ALA A 231 19.17 19.76 -32.84
CA ALA A 231 18.27 20.42 -33.79
C ALA A 231 18.80 21.82 -34.14
N ASP A 232 19.21 22.62 -33.14
CA ASP A 232 19.75 23.98 -33.35
C ASP A 232 21.06 23.95 -34.16
N HIS A 233 21.98 23.01 -33.87
CA HIS A 233 23.18 22.82 -34.68
C HIS A 233 22.89 22.36 -36.11
N ARG A 234 21.86 21.53 -36.33
CA ARG A 234 21.42 21.17 -37.69
C ARG A 234 20.78 22.35 -38.42
N HIS A 235 20.09 23.25 -37.70
CA HIS A 235 19.51 24.46 -38.27
C HIS A 235 20.58 25.51 -38.64
N GLU A 236 21.62 25.71 -37.82
CA GLU A 236 22.75 26.57 -38.15
C GLU A 236 23.54 26.08 -39.38
N GLN A 237 23.75 24.76 -39.51
CA GLN A 237 24.42 24.18 -40.68
C GLN A 237 23.57 24.23 -41.97
N ALA A 238 22.24 24.27 -41.84
CA ALA A 238 21.32 24.31 -42.98
C ALA A 238 21.04 25.72 -43.52
N GLY A 239 21.61 26.78 -42.92
CA GLY A 239 21.58 28.14 -43.48
C GLY A 239 20.19 28.78 -43.63
N PHE A 240 19.15 28.29 -42.96
CA PHE A 240 17.79 28.79 -43.12
C PHE A 240 17.46 29.85 -42.06
N ARG A 241 17.63 31.13 -42.42
CA ARG A 241 17.14 32.27 -41.63
C ARG A 241 15.61 32.38 -41.77
N LEU A 242 14.87 31.95 -40.76
CA LEU A 242 13.49 32.42 -40.59
C LEU A 242 13.53 33.81 -39.93
N GLY A 243 13.34 34.84 -40.75
CA GLY A 243 12.93 36.17 -40.32
C GLY A 243 11.55 36.16 -39.62
N PRO A 244 11.07 37.32 -39.17
CA PRO A 244 10.23 37.47 -37.98
C PRO A 244 8.83 36.92 -38.18
N LEU A 245 8.61 35.68 -37.75
CA LEU A 245 7.26 35.07 -37.60
C LEU A 245 6.92 34.74 -36.14
N LEU A 246 7.70 35.25 -35.18
CA LEU A 246 7.56 34.98 -33.75
C LEU A 246 7.05 36.16 -32.90
N ASP A 247 6.60 37.26 -33.52
CA ASP A 247 6.12 38.45 -32.79
C ASP A 247 4.59 38.50 -32.57
N LEU A 248 3.85 37.41 -32.86
CA LEU A 248 2.37 37.44 -32.75
C LEU A 248 1.80 37.05 -31.38
N HIS A 249 2.60 36.76 -30.35
CA HIS A 249 2.10 36.37 -29.02
C HIS A 249 2.89 36.97 -27.85
N ARG A 250 3.33 38.23 -27.95
CA ARG A 250 3.69 39.00 -26.74
C ARG A 250 2.44 39.63 -26.13
N PRO A 251 2.12 39.35 -24.85
CA PRO A 251 1.08 40.10 -24.15
C PRO A 251 1.53 41.56 -24.00
N THR A 252 0.68 42.49 -24.40
CA THR A 252 0.88 43.94 -24.25
C THR A 252 0.79 44.32 -22.77
N GLY A 253 1.92 44.22 -22.06
CA GLY A 253 2.10 44.83 -20.75
C GLY A 253 2.32 46.34 -20.90
N GLY A 254 1.28 47.12 -20.60
CA GLY A 254 1.35 48.58 -20.50
C GLY A 254 2.39 49.03 -19.47
N ARG A 255 3.24 49.96 -19.89
CA ARG A 255 4.24 50.62 -19.04
C ARG A 255 3.58 51.58 -18.05
N ALA A 256 4.09 51.49 -16.83
CA ALA A 256 4.18 52.50 -15.78
C ALA A 256 3.96 53.96 -16.21
N THR A 257 3.05 54.64 -15.52
CA THR A 257 3.06 56.09 -15.31
C THR A 257 3.92 56.41 -14.08
N SER A 258 4.94 57.25 -14.26
CA SER A 258 5.64 57.96 -13.19
C SER A 258 5.30 59.44 -13.28
N ALA A 259 4.57 59.95 -12.29
CA ALA A 259 4.60 61.31 -11.75
C ALA A 259 3.72 61.32 -10.49
#